data_AF-A0A8K0IZS9-F1
#
_entry.id   AF-A0A8K0IZS9-F1
#
_cell.length_a   1.000
_cell.length_b   1.000
_cell.length_c   1.000
_cell.angle_alpha   90.00
_cell.angle_beta   90.00
_cell.angle_gamma   90.00
#
_symmetry.space_group_name_H-M   'P 1'
#
loop_
_entity.id
_entity.type
_entity.pdbx_description
1 polymer ?
#
loop_
_entity_poly.entity_id
_entity_poly.type
_entity_poly.pdbx_seq_one_letter_code
_entity_poly.pdbx_strand_id
1 'polypeptide(L)'
;MKRKHTNEVPRGDVLIRTREGAFVLVRCSEEVARELYSGTEECEYYVGGNTYRALMALGTMLLMLSVVLLGNCTWELKVLIGASYIVLNGLYWGLGMIPRSYFWDLSRYTWTDVTPRDSVSAHRVTRPADQREGHPSFTRTLWYAIRETRLTGWVERSGAAPSTEQWRKWLREAEDAAQRGERTWPAVQRKNDILKETLRSGQEPDPAAQHAPVTEVRGSAEDSGKRWAGNGTF
;
A
#
# COMPACT_ATOMS: atom_id res chain seq x y z
N MET A 1 18.59 6.24 -8.54
CA MET A 1 18.43 7.66 -8.93
C MET A 1 19.54 8.50 -8.29
N LYS A 2 20.43 9.13 -9.07
CA LYS A 2 21.58 9.87 -8.54
C LYS A 2 21.14 11.30 -8.17
N ARG A 3 21.23 11.66 -6.88
CA ARG A 3 20.87 12.98 -6.38
C ARG A 3 21.78 14.05 -7.01
N LYS A 4 21.20 15.04 -7.70
CA LYS A 4 21.96 16.15 -8.32
C LYS A 4 22.25 17.31 -7.36
N HIS A 5 21.57 17.39 -6.21
CA HIS A 5 21.68 18.50 -5.27
C HIS A 5 21.75 18.02 -3.81
N THR A 6 22.69 18.53 -3.03
CA THR A 6 23.02 18.04 -1.66
C THR A 6 22.28 18.79 -0.55
N ASN A 7 21.00 19.09 -0.72
CA ASN A 7 20.25 19.81 0.33
C ASN A 7 20.00 18.91 1.54
N GLU A 8 19.87 19.48 2.73
CA GLU A 8 19.35 18.73 3.87
C GLU A 8 17.84 18.55 3.67
N VAL A 9 17.38 17.30 3.61
CA VAL A 9 15.96 16.96 3.44
C VAL A 9 15.45 16.28 4.71
N PRO A 10 14.20 16.57 5.13
CA PRO A 10 13.62 15.92 6.29
C PRO A 10 13.44 14.42 6.04
N ARG A 11 13.27 13.65 7.11
CA ARG A 11 13.03 12.20 7.04
C ARG A 11 11.78 11.89 6.20
N GLY A 12 11.86 10.85 5.38
CA GLY A 12 10.77 10.39 4.52
C GLY A 12 9.98 9.27 5.17
N ASP A 13 9.55 9.43 6.42
CA ASP A 13 8.77 8.38 7.08
C ASP A 13 7.43 8.18 6.36
N VAL A 14 7.07 6.93 6.10
CA VAL A 14 5.86 6.55 5.36
C VAL A 14 4.88 5.85 6.30
N LEU A 15 3.62 6.28 6.27
CA LEU A 15 2.54 5.61 6.98
C LEU A 15 1.58 4.97 5.98
N ILE A 16 1.40 3.66 6.09
CA ILE A 16 0.51 2.87 5.24
C ILE A 16 -0.74 2.54 6.05
N ARG A 17 -1.91 2.90 5.52
CA ARG A 17 -3.22 2.51 6.06
C ARG A 17 -3.80 1.38 5.21
N THR A 18 -4.13 0.26 5.82
CA THR A 18 -4.83 -0.84 5.13
C THR A 18 -6.35 -0.62 5.11
N ARG A 19 -7.06 -1.31 4.22
CA ARG A 19 -8.53 -1.29 4.17
C ARG A 19 -9.17 -1.82 5.45
N GLU A 20 -8.50 -2.73 6.14
CA GLU A 20 -8.94 -3.31 7.41
C GLU A 20 -8.69 -2.38 8.61
N GLY A 21 -8.11 -1.20 8.39
CA GLY A 21 -7.84 -0.23 9.47
C GLY A 21 -6.57 -0.51 10.26
N ALA A 22 -5.64 -1.30 9.71
CA ALA A 22 -4.29 -1.44 10.25
C ALA A 22 -3.40 -0.29 9.76
N PHE A 23 -2.45 0.11 10.62
CA PHE A 23 -1.46 1.14 10.31
C PHE A 23 -0.06 0.55 10.39
N VAL A 24 0.75 0.78 9.36
CA VAL A 24 2.16 0.39 9.31
C VAL A 24 2.99 1.65 9.17
N LEU A 25 3.82 1.93 10.17
CA LEU A 25 4.77 3.04 10.14
C LEU A 25 6.14 2.52 9.69
N VAL A 26 6.61 3.00 8.55
CA VAL A 26 7.94 2.72 8.02
C VAL A 26 8.80 3.95 8.27
N ARG A 27 9.80 3.81 9.15
CA ARG A 27 10.79 4.87 9.38
C ARG A 27 11.93 4.72 8.39
N CYS A 28 12.04 5.65 7.44
CA CYS A 28 13.02 5.57 6.36
C CYS A 28 13.58 6.95 5.98
N SER A 29 14.72 6.94 5.30
CA SER A 29 15.25 8.15 4.68
C SER A 29 14.37 8.57 3.50
N GLU A 30 14.40 9.85 3.14
CA GLU A 30 13.67 10.39 1.97
C GLU A 30 14.05 9.66 0.68
N GLU A 31 15.32 9.26 0.53
CA GLU A 31 15.78 8.49 -0.63
C GLU A 31 15.08 7.14 -0.74
N VAL A 32 14.98 6.38 0.36
CA VAL A 32 14.30 5.08 0.40
C VAL A 32 12.79 5.25 0.18
N ALA A 33 12.20 6.27 0.83
CA ALA A 33 10.78 6.56 0.68
C ALA A 33 10.41 6.87 -0.77
N ARG A 34 11.25 7.67 -1.43
CA ARG A 34 11.07 8.04 -2.83
C ARG A 34 11.37 6.90 -3.79
N GLU A 35 12.35 6.04 -3.50
CA GLU A 35 12.68 4.90 -4.37
C GLU A 35 11.62 3.78 -4.28
N LEU A 36 11.08 3.51 -3.08
CA LEU A 36 10.15 2.39 -2.85
C LEU A 36 8.67 2.77 -2.89
N TYR A 37 8.29 3.99 -2.48
CA TYR A 37 6.88 4.35 -2.27
C TYR A 37 6.37 5.53 -3.12
N SER A 38 7.24 6.47 -3.49
CA SER A 38 6.83 7.70 -4.22
C SER A 38 7.43 7.82 -5.62
N GLY A 39 8.22 6.85 -6.07
CA GLY A 39 9.01 6.94 -7.28
C GLY A 39 8.18 6.71 -8.53
N THR A 40 8.15 7.68 -9.43
CA THR A 40 7.88 7.41 -10.84
C THR A 40 9.07 6.62 -11.38
N GLU A 41 8.85 5.36 -11.75
CA GLU A 41 9.90 4.46 -12.24
C GLU A 41 10.56 5.00 -13.52
N GLU A 42 11.60 5.83 -13.36
CA GLU A 42 12.59 6.01 -14.41
C GLU A 42 13.64 4.91 -14.23
N CYS A 43 13.31 3.71 -14.74
CA CYS A 43 14.29 2.66 -14.90
C CYS A 43 15.41 3.17 -15.81
N GLU A 44 16.63 3.26 -15.26
CA GLU A 44 17.81 3.54 -16.06
C GLU A 44 18.15 2.27 -16.86
N TYR A 45 17.56 2.15 -18.04
CA TYR A 45 17.83 1.04 -18.93
C TYR A 45 19.31 1.08 -19.34
N TYR A 46 20.02 -0.02 -19.05
CA TYR A 46 21.41 -0.18 -19.46
C TYR A 46 21.60 -0.02 -20.98
N VAL A 47 20.57 -0.40 -21.74
CA VAL A 47 20.54 -0.28 -23.20
C VAL A 47 19.87 1.04 -23.59
N GLY A 48 20.66 1.98 -24.11
CA GLY A 48 20.15 3.26 -24.59
C GLY A 48 19.18 3.14 -25.77
N GLY A 49 18.36 4.17 -25.99
CA GLY A 49 17.25 4.14 -26.96
C GLY A 49 17.63 3.86 -28.42
N ASN A 50 18.86 4.19 -28.85
CA ASN A 50 19.33 3.85 -30.20
C ASN A 50 19.70 2.37 -30.32
N THR A 51 20.42 1.85 -29.33
CA THR A 51 20.81 0.44 -29.27
C THR A 51 19.58 -0.46 -29.16
N TYR A 52 18.61 -0.09 -28.33
CA TYR A 52 17.33 -0.79 -28.24
C TYR A 52 16.62 -0.87 -29.61
N ARG A 53 16.52 0.25 -30.33
CA ARG A 53 15.91 0.28 -31.67
C ARG A 53 16.66 -0.60 -32.67
N ALA A 54 17.99 -0.63 -32.62
CA ALA A 54 18.80 -1.50 -33.46
C ALA A 54 18.59 -2.99 -33.14
N LEU A 55 18.57 -3.37 -31.85
CA LEU A 55 18.28 -4.74 -31.43
C LEU A 55 16.87 -5.18 -31.84
N MET A 56 15.88 -4.29 -31.73
CA MET A 56 14.52 -4.57 -32.18
C MET A 56 14.45 -4.80 -33.70
N ALA A 57 15.12 -3.97 -34.49
CA ALA A 57 15.18 -4.13 -35.95
C ALA A 57 15.94 -5.41 -36.37
N LEU A 58 17.02 -5.75 -35.65
CA LEU A 58 17.74 -6.99 -35.88
C LEU A 58 16.87 -8.21 -35.53
N GLY A 59 16.15 -8.15 -34.42
CA GLY A 59 15.24 -9.21 -33.98
C GLY A 59 14.12 -9.46 -35.00
N THR A 60 13.50 -8.40 -35.54
CA THR A 60 12.45 -8.54 -36.56
C THR A 60 12.99 -9.10 -37.88
N MET A 61 14.19 -8.68 -38.31
CA MET A 61 14.85 -9.26 -39.49
C MET A 61 15.16 -10.75 -39.31
N LEU A 62 15.74 -11.14 -38.16
CA LEU A 62 16.02 -12.53 -37.86
C LEU A 62 14.74 -13.36 -37.84
N LEU A 63 13.66 -12.86 -37.25
CA LEU A 63 12.37 -13.54 -37.23
C LEU A 63 11.82 -13.76 -38.65
N MET A 64 11.84 -12.73 -39.51
CA MET A 64 11.42 -12.86 -40.90
C MET A 64 12.26 -13.91 -41.66
N LEU A 65 13.58 -13.88 -41.51
CA LEU A 65 14.48 -14.84 -42.14
C LEU A 65 14.22 -16.27 -41.64
N SER A 66 14.03 -16.46 -40.33
CA SER A 66 13.71 -17.76 -39.74
C SER A 66 12.40 -18.34 -40.29
N VAL A 67 11.36 -17.53 -40.50
CA VAL A 67 10.08 -18.00 -41.07
C VAL A 67 10.25 -18.48 -42.51
N VAL A 68 11.03 -17.75 -43.32
CA VAL A 68 11.31 -18.14 -44.72
C VAL A 68 12.11 -19.44 -44.78
N LEU A 69 13.17 -19.56 -43.97
CA LEU A 69 13.99 -20.78 -43.91
C LEU A 69 13.19 -21.98 -43.41
N LEU A 70 12.35 -21.79 -42.38
CA LEU A 70 11.50 -22.85 -41.83
C LEU A 70 10.49 -23.37 -42.86
N GLY A 71 9.96 -22.49 -43.72
CA GLY A 71 9.09 -22.88 -44.83
C GLY A 71 9.74 -23.92 -45.76
N ASN A 72 11.04 -23.76 -46.00
CA ASN A 72 11.84 -24.62 -46.88
C ASN A 72 12.44 -25.86 -46.18
N CYS A 73 12.31 -25.99 -44.86
CA CYS A 73 12.86 -27.13 -44.13
C CYS A 73 12.06 -28.44 -44.33
N THR A 74 12.76 -29.56 -44.15
CA THR A 74 12.17 -30.90 -44.11
C THR A 74 11.21 -31.05 -42.93
N TRP A 75 10.26 -31.97 -43.05
CA TRP A 75 9.21 -32.21 -42.06
C TRP A 75 9.76 -32.50 -40.65
N GLU A 76 10.80 -33.32 -40.56
CA GLU A 76 11.41 -33.71 -39.28
C GLU A 76 11.93 -32.49 -38.49
N LEU A 77 12.57 -31.54 -39.17
CA LEU A 77 13.06 -30.30 -38.56
C LEU A 77 11.92 -29.38 -38.09
N LYS A 78 10.80 -29.34 -38.83
CA LYS A 78 9.61 -28.56 -38.45
C LYS A 78 8.99 -29.08 -37.15
N VAL A 79 8.88 -30.41 -37.00
CA VAL A 79 8.36 -31.05 -35.79
C VAL A 79 9.28 -30.78 -34.59
N LEU A 80 10.59 -30.88 -34.76
CA LEU A 80 11.56 -30.65 -33.69
C LEU A 80 11.54 -29.20 -33.17
N ILE A 81 11.41 -28.22 -34.08
CA ILE A 81 11.28 -26.80 -33.73
C ILE A 81 9.93 -26.51 -33.06
N GLY A 82 8.84 -27.12 -33.52
CA GLY A 82 7.53 -27.00 -32.87
C GLY A 82 7.53 -27.57 -31.44
N ALA A 83 8.15 -28.74 -31.24
CA ALA A 83 8.27 -29.36 -29.93
C ALA A 83 9.11 -28.50 -28.97
N SER A 84 10.23 -27.94 -29.44
CA SER A 84 11.07 -27.06 -28.60
C SER A 84 10.33 -25.78 -28.21
N TYR A 85 9.52 -25.19 -29.09
CA TYR A 85 8.68 -24.03 -28.77
C TYR A 85 7.62 -24.34 -27.71
N ILE A 86 6.97 -25.50 -27.77
CA ILE A 86 5.98 -25.94 -26.77
C ILE A 86 6.67 -26.11 -25.40
N VAL A 87 7.82 -26.78 -25.37
CA VAL A 87 8.59 -26.97 -24.13
C VAL A 87 9.04 -25.63 -23.55
N LEU A 88 9.57 -24.74 -24.38
CA LEU A 88 10.05 -23.43 -23.94
C LEU A 88 8.91 -22.55 -23.41
N ASN A 89 7.73 -22.59 -24.04
CA ASN A 89 6.54 -21.93 -23.52
C ASN A 89 6.07 -22.53 -22.20
N GLY A 90 6.07 -23.86 -22.08
CA GLY A 90 5.76 -24.54 -20.83
C GLY A 90 6.68 -24.11 -19.69
N LEU A 91 7.99 -23.98 -19.97
CA LEU A 91 8.97 -23.47 -19.02
C LEU A 91 8.73 -22.00 -18.67
N TYR A 92 8.42 -21.14 -19.66
CA TYR A 92 8.09 -19.73 -19.42
C TYR A 92 6.88 -19.57 -18.48
N TRP A 93 5.83 -20.34 -18.72
CA TRP A 93 4.67 -20.41 -17.81
C TRP A 93 5.06 -20.93 -16.43
N GLY A 94 5.92 -21.95 -16.37
CA GLY A 94 6.45 -22.49 -15.12
C GLY A 94 7.24 -21.46 -14.31
N LEU A 95 8.05 -20.61 -14.95
CA LEU A 95 8.74 -19.49 -14.30
C LEU A 95 7.75 -18.50 -13.70
N GLY A 96 6.58 -18.30 -14.32
CA GLY A 96 5.50 -17.48 -13.78
C GLY A 96 4.90 -18.01 -12.47
N MET A 97 5.09 -19.29 -12.16
CA MET A 97 4.66 -19.91 -10.89
C MET A 97 5.70 -19.73 -9.76
N ILE A 98 6.90 -19.25 -10.06
CA ILE A 98 7.92 -18.98 -9.06
C ILE A 98 7.44 -17.81 -8.17
N PRO A 99 7.56 -17.92 -6.84
CA PRO A 99 7.10 -16.86 -5.97
C PRO A 99 7.86 -15.57 -6.23
N ARG A 100 7.13 -14.45 -6.13
CA ARG A 100 7.64 -13.10 -6.44
C ARG A 100 8.91 -12.74 -5.66
N SER A 101 9.12 -13.36 -4.49
CA SER A 101 10.32 -13.16 -3.66
C SER A 101 11.64 -13.47 -4.36
N TYR A 102 11.67 -14.31 -5.41
CA TYR A 102 12.89 -14.60 -6.17
C TYR A 102 13.18 -13.57 -7.27
N PHE A 103 12.19 -12.78 -7.68
CA PHE A 103 12.37 -11.78 -8.73
C PHE A 103 12.90 -10.45 -8.21
N TRP A 104 12.72 -10.18 -6.91
CA TRP A 104 13.12 -8.93 -6.28
C TRP A 104 14.33 -9.15 -5.38
N ASP A 105 15.50 -8.70 -5.83
CA ASP A 105 16.65 -8.59 -4.95
C ASP A 105 16.55 -7.29 -4.14
N LEU A 106 16.11 -7.43 -2.88
CA LEU A 106 16.02 -6.33 -1.92
C LEU A 106 17.25 -6.24 -1.01
N SER A 107 18.34 -6.98 -1.30
CA SER A 107 19.55 -7.03 -0.46
C SER A 107 20.22 -5.66 -0.25
N ARG A 108 19.97 -4.69 -1.14
CA ARG A 108 20.43 -3.31 -1.00
C ARG A 108 19.81 -2.59 0.21
N TYR A 109 18.64 -3.02 0.68
CA TYR A 109 17.93 -2.37 1.77
C TYR A 109 18.17 -3.11 3.10
N THR A 110 18.76 -2.41 4.06
CA THR A 110 18.80 -2.91 5.46
C THR A 110 17.55 -2.46 6.18
N TRP A 111 16.83 -3.40 6.78
CA TRP A 111 15.64 -3.12 7.58
C TRP A 111 15.80 -3.71 8.99
N THR A 112 15.19 -3.05 9.97
CA THR A 112 15.15 -3.52 11.35
C THR A 112 13.74 -3.33 11.91
N ASP A 113 13.25 -4.30 12.66
CA ASP A 113 11.99 -4.15 13.38
C ASP A 113 12.20 -3.28 14.61
N VAL A 114 11.66 -2.06 14.56
CA VAL A 114 11.71 -1.07 15.65
C VAL A 114 10.44 -1.09 16.50
N THR A 115 9.55 -2.07 16.30
CA THR A 115 8.26 -2.17 16.97
C THR A 115 8.45 -2.29 18.49
N PRO A 116 7.94 -1.32 19.27
CA PRO A 116 8.01 -1.39 20.73
C PRO A 116 7.27 -2.63 21.26
N ARG A 117 7.75 -3.23 22.35
CA ARG A 117 7.17 -4.46 22.94
C ARG A 117 5.67 -4.36 23.24
N ASP A 118 5.19 -3.17 23.58
CA ASP A 118 3.78 -2.89 23.84
C ASP A 118 2.91 -2.78 22.57
N SER A 119 3.54 -2.65 21.38
CA SER A 119 2.86 -2.57 20.08
C SER A 119 2.84 -3.89 19.31
N VAL A 120 3.75 -4.83 19.61
CA VAL A 120 3.93 -6.08 18.83
C VAL A 120 2.63 -6.87 18.70
N SER A 121 1.86 -6.96 19.79
CA SER A 121 0.58 -7.68 19.84
C SER A 121 -0.63 -6.75 19.81
N ALA A 122 -0.53 -5.59 19.15
CA ALA A 122 -1.61 -4.61 19.05
C ALA A 122 -2.89 -5.13 18.36
N HIS A 123 -2.79 -6.22 17.61
CA HIS A 123 -3.95 -6.90 17.00
C HIS A 123 -4.72 -7.80 17.99
N ARG A 124 -4.13 -8.13 19.15
CA ARG A 124 -4.72 -9.01 20.16
C ARG A 124 -5.38 -8.20 21.29
N VAL A 125 -6.07 -8.93 22.17
CA VAL A 125 -6.51 -8.38 23.45
C VAL A 125 -5.27 -8.24 24.35
N THR A 126 -4.93 -7.01 24.72
CA THR A 126 -3.74 -6.71 25.53
C THR A 126 -4.07 -6.71 27.02
N ARG A 127 -5.27 -6.25 27.39
CA ARG A 127 -5.75 -6.18 28.77
C ARG A 127 -7.19 -6.68 28.88
N PRO A 128 -7.42 -7.94 29.23
CA PRO A 128 -8.78 -8.51 29.32
C PRO A 128 -9.68 -7.79 30.34
N ALA A 129 -9.09 -7.23 31.39
CA ALA A 129 -9.83 -6.45 32.40
C ALA A 129 -10.30 -5.08 31.89
N ASP A 130 -9.69 -4.56 30.83
CA ASP A 130 -10.04 -3.26 30.25
C ASP A 130 -10.86 -3.48 28.97
N GLN A 131 -12.18 -3.47 29.12
CA GLN A 131 -13.10 -3.69 27.99
C GLN A 131 -12.98 -2.62 26.89
N ARG A 132 -12.35 -1.47 27.16
CA ARG A 132 -12.29 -0.34 26.22
C ARG A 132 -10.94 -0.27 25.53
N GLU A 133 -9.86 -0.15 26.28
CA GLU A 133 -8.50 -0.03 25.72
C GLU A 133 -7.87 -1.41 25.44
N GLY A 134 -8.33 -2.45 26.15
CA GLY A 134 -7.80 -3.80 26.03
C GLY A 134 -8.18 -4.50 24.72
N HIS A 135 -9.22 -4.05 24.03
CA HIS A 135 -9.72 -4.66 22.79
C HIS A 135 -9.27 -3.93 21.51
N PRO A 136 -9.00 -4.66 20.40
CA PRO A 136 -8.61 -4.05 19.14
C PRO A 136 -9.74 -3.17 18.60
N SER A 137 -9.42 -1.91 18.36
CA SER A 137 -10.35 -0.94 17.77
C SER A 137 -9.58 0.04 16.89
N PHE A 138 -10.27 0.59 15.88
CA PHE A 138 -9.68 1.58 14.98
C PHE A 138 -9.06 2.76 15.75
N THR A 139 -9.78 3.29 16.74
CA THR A 139 -9.33 4.41 17.57
C THR A 139 -8.06 4.06 18.36
N ARG A 140 -7.95 2.83 18.87
CA ARG A 140 -6.74 2.35 19.54
C ARG A 140 -5.56 2.25 18.60
N THR A 141 -5.76 1.65 17.42
CA THR A 141 -4.69 1.51 16.42
C THR A 141 -4.23 2.87 15.89
N LEU A 142 -5.17 3.80 15.69
CA LEU A 142 -4.88 5.19 15.31
C LEU A 142 -4.03 5.89 16.37
N TRP A 143 -4.37 5.72 17.66
CA TRP A 143 -3.55 6.21 18.76
C TRP A 143 -2.14 5.62 18.75
N TYR A 144 -1.99 4.32 18.47
CA TYR A 144 -0.67 3.69 18.37
C TYR A 144 0.17 4.22 17.21
N ALA A 145 -0.46 4.63 16.10
CA ALA A 145 0.24 5.33 15.03
C ALA A 145 0.66 6.74 15.49
N ILE A 146 -0.28 7.52 16.05
CA ILE A 146 -0.04 8.91 16.48
C ILE A 146 1.05 9.00 17.55
N ARG A 147 1.08 8.09 18.53
CA ARG A 147 2.12 8.09 19.58
C ARG A 147 3.52 7.85 19.02
N GLU A 148 3.63 7.06 17.94
CA GLU A 148 4.91 6.74 17.31
C GLU A 148 5.34 7.78 16.28
N THR A 149 4.41 8.50 15.66
CA THR A 149 4.70 9.64 14.76
C THR A 149 4.85 10.96 15.51
N ARG A 150 4.24 11.10 16.69
CA ARG A 150 4.11 12.34 17.50
C ARG A 150 3.53 13.54 16.75
N LEU A 151 2.85 13.26 15.64
CA LEU A 151 2.30 14.24 14.71
C LEU A 151 0.95 13.71 14.23
N THR A 152 -0.03 14.59 14.07
CA THR A 152 -1.38 14.23 13.57
C THR A 152 -1.69 14.77 12.18
N GLY A 153 -0.87 15.66 11.63
CA GLY A 153 -1.13 16.29 10.33
C GLY A 153 -1.19 15.34 9.11
N TRP A 154 -0.77 14.08 9.26
CA TRP A 154 -0.96 13.04 8.25
C TRP A 154 -2.37 12.44 8.30
N VAL A 155 -3.04 12.44 9.47
CA VAL A 155 -4.37 11.87 9.66
C VAL A 155 -5.39 12.64 8.86
N GLU A 156 -5.31 13.98 8.91
CA GLU A 156 -6.19 14.88 8.16
C GLU A 156 -5.92 14.79 6.66
N ARG A 157 -4.64 14.81 6.25
CA ARG A 157 -4.25 14.73 4.83
C ARG A 157 -4.61 13.40 4.17
N SER A 158 -4.52 12.30 4.90
CA SER A 158 -4.87 10.96 4.39
C SER A 158 -6.35 10.64 4.50
N GLY A 159 -7.15 11.49 5.18
CA GLY A 159 -8.55 11.17 5.48
C GLY A 159 -8.68 9.93 6.38
N ALA A 160 -7.70 9.68 7.24
CA ALA A 160 -7.72 8.54 8.15
C ALA A 160 -8.82 8.67 9.21
N ALA A 161 -9.16 9.90 9.61
CA ALA A 161 -10.25 10.19 10.54
C ALA A 161 -11.29 11.13 9.89
N PRO A 162 -12.55 11.12 10.36
CA PRO A 162 -13.57 12.06 9.93
C PRO A 162 -13.17 13.51 10.26
N SER A 163 -13.51 14.47 9.40
CA SER A 163 -13.10 15.88 9.51
C SER A 163 -13.94 16.72 10.48
N THR A 164 -14.73 16.07 11.34
CA THR A 164 -15.59 16.71 12.36
C THR A 164 -14.82 17.44 13.46
N GLU A 165 -15.44 18.41 14.11
CA GLU A 165 -14.85 19.15 15.25
C GLU A 165 -14.49 18.23 16.43
N GLN A 166 -15.30 17.20 16.67
CA GLN A 166 -15.09 16.18 17.70
C GLN A 166 -13.76 15.45 17.48
N TRP A 167 -13.52 15.02 16.25
CA TRP A 167 -12.28 14.35 15.86
C TRP A 167 -11.09 15.30 15.87
N ARG A 168 -11.24 16.57 15.46
CA ARG A 168 -10.17 17.57 15.60
C ARG A 168 -9.80 17.86 17.05
N LYS A 169 -10.78 17.87 17.97
CA LYS A 169 -10.52 17.96 19.42
C LYS A 169 -9.74 16.74 19.91
N TRP A 170 -10.20 15.54 19.56
CA TRP A 170 -9.52 14.30 19.94
C TRP A 170 -8.09 14.20 19.38
N LEU A 171 -7.88 14.60 18.11
CA LEU A 171 -6.55 14.58 17.49
C LEU A 171 -5.58 15.53 18.17
N ARG A 172 -6.02 16.75 18.54
CA ARG A 172 -5.19 17.68 19.30
C ARG A 172 -4.78 17.12 20.66
N GLU A 173 -5.74 16.57 21.40
CA GLU A 173 -5.44 15.95 22.70
C GLU A 173 -4.52 14.72 22.58
N ALA A 174 -4.69 13.93 21.51
CA ALA A 174 -3.81 12.80 21.20
C ALA A 174 -2.39 13.27 20.85
N GLU A 175 -2.25 14.34 20.07
CA GLU A 175 -0.95 14.91 19.73
C GLU A 175 -0.22 15.40 20.98
N ASP A 176 -0.90 16.14 21.85
CA ASP A 176 -0.34 16.63 23.09
C ASP A 176 0.10 15.47 24.00
N ALA A 177 -0.70 14.41 24.10
CA ALA A 177 -0.34 13.20 24.85
C ALA A 177 0.89 12.49 24.26
N ALA A 178 0.97 12.39 22.93
CA ALA A 178 2.11 11.82 22.23
C ALA A 178 3.39 12.65 22.44
N GLN A 179 3.29 13.98 22.41
CA GLN A 179 4.41 14.89 22.68
C GLN A 179 4.91 14.79 24.13
N ARG A 180 3.99 14.62 25.10
CA ARG A 180 4.33 14.34 26.50
C ARG A 180 4.93 12.94 26.73
N GLY A 181 4.94 12.07 25.72
CA GLY A 181 5.43 10.70 25.83
C GLY A 181 4.51 9.77 26.63
N GLU A 182 3.24 10.15 26.79
CA GLU A 182 2.26 9.40 27.54
C GLU A 182 1.82 8.16 26.75
N ARG A 183 2.23 6.96 27.16
CA ARG A 183 1.95 5.72 26.41
C ARG A 183 0.59 5.08 26.73
N THR A 184 0.01 5.42 27.87
CA THR A 184 -1.22 4.81 28.39
C THR A 184 -2.42 5.75 28.35
N TRP A 185 -2.34 6.81 27.53
CA TRP A 185 -3.44 7.75 27.33
C TRP A 185 -4.71 7.00 26.88
N PRO A 186 -5.86 7.21 27.55
CA PRO A 186 -7.06 6.42 27.34
C PRO A 186 -7.82 6.91 26.10
N ALA A 187 -7.31 6.52 24.93
CA ALA A 187 -7.69 7.06 23.64
C ALA A 187 -9.14 6.70 23.23
N VAL A 188 -9.57 5.46 23.50
CA VAL A 188 -10.93 4.99 23.20
C VAL A 188 -11.93 5.61 24.18
N GLN A 189 -11.59 5.66 25.46
CA GLN A 189 -12.43 6.31 26.47
C GLN A 189 -12.61 7.79 26.16
N ARG A 190 -11.52 8.52 25.84
CA ARG A 190 -11.60 9.96 25.60
C ARG A 190 -12.47 10.30 24.40
N LYS A 191 -12.42 9.49 23.33
CA LYS A 191 -13.33 9.62 22.19
C LYS A 191 -14.79 9.51 22.63
N ASN A 192 -15.11 8.52 23.46
CA ASN A 192 -16.48 8.32 23.96
C ASN A 192 -16.94 9.48 24.84
N ASP A 193 -16.04 10.08 25.63
CA ASP A 193 -16.36 11.23 26.47
C ASP A 193 -16.63 12.49 25.64
N ILE A 194 -15.83 12.76 24.60
CA ILE A 194 -16.09 13.85 23.65
C ILE A 194 -17.43 13.67 22.96
N LEU A 195 -17.76 12.45 22.50
CA LEU A 195 -19.05 12.17 21.88
C LEU A 195 -20.22 12.44 22.84
N LYS A 196 -20.08 12.05 24.12
CA LYS A 196 -21.09 12.34 25.16
C LYS A 196 -21.20 13.84 25.45
N GLU A 197 -20.10 14.57 25.50
CA GLU A 197 -20.08 16.03 25.64
C GLU A 197 -20.89 16.69 24.51
N THR A 198 -20.69 16.26 23.26
CA THR A 198 -21.40 16.83 22.10
C THR A 198 -22.88 16.47 22.07
N LEU A 199 -23.25 15.25 22.46
CA LEU A 199 -24.67 14.88 22.59
C LEU A 199 -25.37 15.71 23.67
N ARG A 200 -24.68 16.01 24.78
CA ARG A 200 -25.21 16.86 25.86
C ARG A 200 -25.36 18.32 25.46
N SER A 201 -24.52 18.83 24.55
CA SER A 201 -24.61 20.20 24.06
C SER A 201 -25.70 20.41 22.99
N GLY A 202 -26.50 19.38 22.67
CA GLY A 202 -27.62 19.48 21.73
C GLY A 202 -27.19 19.64 20.27
N GLN A 203 -25.93 19.37 19.95
CA GLN A 203 -25.42 19.44 18.59
C GLN A 203 -25.63 18.08 17.92
N GLU A 204 -26.57 18.00 16.98
CA GLU A 204 -26.77 16.77 16.20
C GLU A 204 -25.55 16.53 15.30
N PRO A 205 -24.90 15.37 15.41
CA PRO A 205 -23.80 15.05 14.51
C PRO A 205 -24.34 14.72 13.12
N ASP A 206 -23.77 15.35 12.10
CA ASP A 206 -23.99 14.98 10.70
C ASP A 206 -23.43 13.55 10.45
N PRO A 207 -24.29 12.56 10.13
CA PRO A 207 -23.87 11.19 9.89
C PRO A 207 -22.90 11.05 8.71
N ALA A 208 -23.04 11.91 7.69
CA ALA A 208 -22.17 11.88 6.51
C ALA A 208 -20.76 12.37 6.84
N ALA A 209 -20.65 13.39 7.69
CA ALA A 209 -19.36 13.92 8.16
C ALA A 209 -18.64 12.98 9.13
N GLN A 210 -19.34 12.04 9.78
CA GLN A 210 -18.78 11.08 10.73
C GLN A 210 -18.14 9.84 10.09
N HIS A 211 -18.34 9.61 8.79
CA HIS A 211 -17.58 8.60 8.09
C HIS A 211 -16.19 9.13 7.71
N ALA A 212 -15.15 8.36 8.04
CA ALA A 212 -13.83 8.64 7.50
C ALA A 212 -13.93 8.50 5.98
N PRO A 213 -13.38 9.42 5.19
CA PRO A 213 -13.47 9.33 3.73
C PRO A 213 -12.87 7.99 3.32
N VAL A 214 -13.73 7.11 2.79
CA VAL A 214 -13.27 5.96 2.04
C VAL A 214 -12.58 6.56 0.84
N THR A 215 -11.28 6.33 0.70
CA THR A 215 -10.62 6.54 -0.59
C THR A 215 -11.31 5.56 -1.54
N GLU A 216 -12.40 5.99 -2.18
CA GLU A 216 -12.92 5.35 -3.38
C GLU A 216 -11.82 5.49 -4.42
N VAL A 217 -10.89 4.55 -4.42
CA VAL A 217 -10.23 4.20 -5.67
C VAL A 217 -11.38 3.74 -6.55
N ARG A 218 -11.83 4.62 -7.45
CA ARG A 218 -12.74 4.29 -8.55
C ARG A 218 -12.27 2.93 -9.07
N GLY A 219 -13.05 1.89 -8.80
CA GLY A 219 -12.95 0.68 -9.60
C GLY A 219 -13.08 1.15 -11.05
N SER A 220 -12.15 0.74 -11.90
CA SER A 220 -12.32 0.87 -13.34
C SER A 220 -13.75 0.48 -13.69
N ALA A 221 -14.41 1.33 -14.49
CA ALA A 221 -15.82 1.23 -14.83
C ALA A 221 -16.12 -0.06 -15.63
N GLU A 222 -16.17 -1.20 -14.96
CA GLU A 222 -16.54 -2.49 -15.55
C GLU A 222 -17.44 -3.37 -14.66
N ASP A 223 -17.83 -2.90 -13.46
CA ASP A 223 -18.72 -3.69 -12.57
C ASP A 223 -20.15 -3.11 -12.41
N SER A 224 -20.49 -2.08 -13.19
CA SER A 224 -21.86 -1.55 -13.28
C SER A 224 -22.75 -2.34 -14.26
N GLY A 225 -22.65 -3.68 -14.23
CA GLY A 225 -23.27 -4.54 -15.25
C GLY A 225 -24.11 -5.69 -14.71
N LYS A 226 -24.29 -5.85 -13.39
CA LYS A 226 -25.13 -6.94 -12.83
C LYS A 226 -25.87 -6.53 -11.57
N ARG A 227 -26.93 -5.74 -11.73
CA ARG A 227 -28.08 -5.69 -10.81
C ARG A 227 -29.29 -5.19 -11.61
N TRP A 228 -30.48 -5.63 -11.20
CA TRP A 228 -31.80 -5.61 -11.91
C TRP A 228 -31.96 -6.79 -12.89
N ALA A 229 -32.89 -7.73 -12.75
CA ALA A 229 -34.03 -7.84 -11.86
C ALA A 229 -34.42 -9.33 -11.68
N GLY A 230 -34.91 -9.67 -10.49
CA GLY A 230 -35.69 -10.87 -10.27
C GLY A 230 -37.18 -10.59 -10.42
N ASN A 231 -37.91 -11.66 -10.74
CA ASN A 231 -39.36 -11.90 -10.68
C ASN A 231 -40.24 -11.55 -11.90
N GLY A 232 -40.88 -12.59 -12.45
CA GLY A 232 -42.05 -12.49 -13.31
C GLY A 232 -42.45 -13.82 -13.96
N THR A 233 -43.11 -14.70 -13.19
CA THR A 233 -44.21 -15.63 -13.56
C THR A 233 -44.37 -16.20 -14.99
N PHE A 234 -44.61 -17.53 -15.00
CA PHE A 234 -45.01 -18.48 -16.06
C PHE A 234 -43.91 -19.00 -16.99
#